data_AF-A0A1X2JJR7-F1
#
_entry.id   AF-A0A1X2JJR7-F1
#
_cell.length_a   1.000
_cell.length_b   1.000
_cell.length_c   1.000
_cell.angle_alpha   90.00
_cell.angle_beta   90.00
_cell.angle_gamma   90.00
#
_symmetry.space_group_name_H-M   'P 1'
#
loop_
_entity.id
_entity.type
_entity.pdbx_description
1 polymer ?
#
loop_
_entity_poly.entity_id
_entity_poly.type
_entity_poly.pdbx_seq_one_letter_code
_entity_poly.pdbx_strand_id
1 'polypeptide(L)'
;MIGTEIGIRAILGLLFIAYGLIVSGIEKYKGLPFFYSKDQINGSINGFICLSVGVLLLWTNPKQGILCAIIAIALYAIVKFSVGKVVENKIKKQEKNNKNM
;
A
#
# COMPACT_ATOMS: atom_id res chain seq x y z
N MET A 1 3.39 -16.03 -28.93
CA MET A 1 4.21 -15.04 -28.20
C MET A 1 3.39 -13.91 -27.57
N ILE A 2 2.26 -13.47 -28.14
CA ILE A 2 1.44 -12.37 -27.58
C ILE A 2 0.81 -12.70 -26.21
N GLY A 3 0.41 -13.95 -25.96
CA GLY A 3 -0.21 -14.34 -24.69
C GLY A 3 0.75 -14.36 -23.49
N THR A 4 2.02 -14.67 -23.71
CA THR A 4 3.02 -14.82 -22.64
C THR A 4 3.42 -13.47 -22.04
N GLU A 5 3.54 -12.42 -22.87
CA GLU A 5 3.88 -11.07 -22.39
C GLU A 5 2.73 -10.44 -21.59
N ILE A 6 1.48 -10.66 -22.03
CA ILE A 6 0.29 -10.22 -21.28
C ILE A 6 0.24 -10.89 -19.91
N GLY A 7 0.58 -12.18 -19.85
CA GLY A 7 0.65 -12.93 -18.59
C GLY A 7 1.73 -12.40 -17.64
N ILE A 8 2.95 -12.17 -18.13
CA ILE A 8 4.05 -11.63 -17.32
C ILE A 8 3.71 -10.23 -16.80
N ARG A 9 3.15 -9.36 -17.65
CA ARG A 9 2.74 -8.01 -17.25
C ARG A 9 1.69 -8.04 -16.15
N ALA A 10 0.71 -8.94 -16.24
CA ALA A 10 -0.32 -9.11 -15.22
C ALA A 10 0.25 -9.59 -13.88
N ILE A 11 1.17 -10.57 -13.91
CA ILE A 11 1.85 -11.07 -12.71
C ILE A 11 2.64 -9.95 -12.04
N LEU A 12 3.45 -9.20 -12.79
CA LEU A 12 4.20 -8.06 -12.26
C LEU A 12 3.27 -7.00 -11.68
N GLY A 13 2.17 -6.68 -12.36
CA GLY A 13 1.16 -5.73 -11.86
C GLY A 13 0.59 -6.15 -10.50
N LEU A 14 0.21 -7.42 -10.35
CA LEU A 14 -0.29 -7.97 -9.08
C LEU A 14 0.78 -7.94 -7.98
N LEU A 15 2.04 -8.27 -8.30
CA LEU A 15 3.14 -8.21 -7.35
C LEU A 15 3.38 -6.77 -6.86
N PHE A 16 3.34 -5.79 -7.76
CA PHE A 16 3.47 -4.37 -7.42
C PHE A 16 2.33 -3.88 -6.54
N ILE A 17 1.08 -4.30 -6.81
CA ILE A 17 -0.08 -3.99 -5.96
C ILE A 17 0.10 -4.59 -4.57
N ALA A 18 0.44 -5.89 -4.49
CA ALA A 18 0.62 -6.58 -3.21
C ALA A 18 1.75 -5.93 -2.38
N TYR A 19 2.91 -5.70 -3.00
CA TYR A 19 4.04 -5.02 -2.36
C TYR A 19 3.65 -3.60 -1.91
N GLY A 20 2.98 -2.83 -2.78
CA GLY A 20 2.51 -1.48 -2.48
C GLY A 20 1.58 -1.43 -1.27
N LEU A 21 0.63 -2.37 -1.16
CA LEU A 21 -0.27 -2.49 -0.01
C LEU A 21 0.48 -2.81 1.29
N ILE A 22 1.40 -3.78 1.25
CA ILE A 22 2.20 -4.18 2.42
C ILE A 22 3.05 -2.99 2.91
N VAL A 23 3.79 -2.34 2.01
CA VAL A 23 4.64 -1.19 2.35
C VAL A 23 3.80 -0.04 2.89
N SER A 24 2.64 0.24 2.28
CA SER A 24 1.71 1.28 2.76
C SER A 24 1.21 1.03 4.19
N GLY A 25 0.98 -0.25 4.52
CA GLY A 25 0.65 -0.68 5.88
C GLY A 25 1.82 -0.46 6.84
N ILE A 26 3.03 -0.86 6.47
CA ILE A 26 4.24 -0.65 7.27
C ILE A 26 4.50 0.83 7.51
N GLU A 27 4.38 1.67 6.48
CA GLU A 27 4.50 3.12 6.57
C GLU A 27 3.50 3.68 7.59
N LYS A 28 2.23 3.28 7.50
CA LYS A 28 1.21 3.72 8.46
C LYS A 28 1.51 3.24 9.88
N TYR A 29 1.98 2.00 10.03
CA TYR A 29 2.32 1.43 11.32
C TYR A 29 3.49 2.17 11.99
N LYS A 30 4.48 2.59 11.20
CA LYS A 30 5.63 3.40 11.65
C LYS A 30 5.31 4.89 11.80
N GLY A 31 4.09 5.32 11.49
CA GLY A 31 3.72 6.74 11.50
C GLY A 31 4.38 7.56 10.40
N LEU A 32 4.87 6.93 9.33
CA LEU A 32 5.54 7.62 8.24
C LEU A 32 4.52 8.47 7.44
N PRO A 33 4.87 9.72 7.12
CA PRO A 33 4.07 10.62 6.29
C PRO A 33 3.87 10.10 4.86
N PHE A 34 2.76 10.47 4.24
CA PHE A 34 2.35 9.98 2.90
C PHE A 34 3.33 10.37 1.78
N PHE A 35 3.96 11.54 1.86
CA PHE A 35 4.81 12.11 0.80
C PHE A 35 6.14 12.70 1.33
N TYR A 36 6.78 12.07 2.32
CA TYR A 36 8.10 12.53 2.77
C TYR A 36 9.16 11.44 2.66
N SER A 37 10.08 11.69 1.74
CA SER A 37 11.22 10.87 1.37
C SER A 37 12.38 10.95 2.35
N LYS A 38 12.37 11.90 3.31
CA LYS A 38 13.47 12.07 4.29
C LYS A 38 13.55 10.94 5.32
N ASP A 39 12.40 10.36 5.70
CA ASP A 39 12.32 9.25 6.66
C ASP A 39 12.13 7.88 5.97
N GLN A 40 12.09 7.83 4.63
CA GLN A 40 12.17 6.58 3.90
C GLN A 40 13.58 6.02 4.03
N ILE A 41 13.75 5.17 5.04
CA ILE A 41 14.98 4.41 5.31
C ILE A 41 15.46 3.82 3.96
N ASN A 42 16.62 4.29 3.48
CA ASN A 42 17.31 3.86 2.26
C ASN A 42 16.70 4.27 0.90
N GLY A 43 15.85 5.31 0.82
CA GLY A 43 15.31 5.77 -0.48
C GLY A 43 14.33 4.78 -1.13
N SER A 44 13.70 3.92 -0.32
CA SER A 44 12.71 2.94 -0.76
C SER A 44 11.50 3.63 -1.41
N ILE A 45 11.04 3.10 -2.55
CA ILE A 45 9.82 3.57 -3.24
C ILE A 45 8.61 3.47 -2.28
N ASN A 46 7.80 4.53 -2.23
CA ASN A 46 6.56 4.58 -1.44
C ASN A 46 5.57 3.49 -1.86
N GLY A 47 4.90 2.87 -0.89
CA GLY A 47 3.88 1.86 -1.15
C GLY A 47 2.77 2.33 -2.11
N PHE A 48 2.36 3.59 -2.04
CA PHE A 48 1.38 4.18 -2.96
C PHE A 48 1.88 4.27 -4.41
N ILE A 49 3.17 4.55 -4.60
CA ILE A 49 3.78 4.61 -5.94
C ILE A 49 3.84 3.19 -6.53
N CYS A 50 4.29 2.21 -5.75
CA CYS A 50 4.27 0.80 -6.18
C CYS A 50 2.87 0.32 -6.54
N LEU A 51 1.86 0.67 -5.73
CA LEU A 51 0.46 0.37 -6.04
C LEU A 51 0.03 0.97 -7.39
N SER A 52 0.38 2.24 -7.62
CA SER A 52 0.05 2.96 -8.86
C SER A 52 0.72 2.33 -10.09
N VAL A 53 1.99 1.95 -9.99
CA VAL A 53 2.70 1.21 -11.05
C VAL A 53 2.01 -0.12 -11.33
N GLY A 54 1.60 -0.84 -10.29
CA GLY A 54 0.87 -2.10 -10.45
C GLY A 54 -0.46 -1.95 -11.18
N VAL A 55 -1.24 -0.89 -10.87
CA VAL A 55 -2.48 -0.56 -11.59
C VAL A 55 -2.19 -0.24 -13.06
N LEU A 56 -1.14 0.54 -13.34
CA LEU A 56 -0.74 0.86 -14.72
C LEU A 56 -0.36 -0.38 -15.53
N LEU A 57 0.32 -1.35 -14.94
CA LEU A 57 0.66 -2.62 -15.61
C LEU A 57 -0.58 -3.45 -15.96
N LEU A 58 -1.63 -3.37 -15.13
CA LEU A 58 -2.92 -4.02 -15.39
C LEU A 58 -3.84 -3.22 -16.32
N TRP A 59 -3.51 -1.97 -16.63
CA TRP A 59 -4.31 -1.09 -17.47
C TRP A 59 -4.19 -1.47 -18.95
N THR A 60 -4.92 -2.49 -19.39
CA THR A 60 -4.92 -2.91 -20.80
C THR A 60 -5.88 -2.10 -21.67
N ASN A 61 -6.95 -1.58 -21.07
CA ASN A 61 -7.92 -0.68 -21.68
C ASN A 61 -8.54 0.24 -20.60
N PRO A 62 -9.17 1.37 -20.98
CA PRO A 62 -9.70 2.35 -20.01
C PRO A 62 -10.67 1.76 -18.97
N LYS A 63 -11.57 0.86 -19.39
CA LYS A 63 -12.54 0.23 -18.50
C LYS A 63 -11.87 -0.62 -17.42
N GLN A 64 -10.90 -1.46 -17.79
CA GLN A 64 -10.16 -2.27 -16.81
C GLN A 64 -9.26 -1.40 -15.94
N GLY A 65 -8.59 -0.39 -16.51
CA GLY A 65 -7.75 0.52 -15.76
C GLY A 65 -8.50 1.24 -14.64
N ILE A 66 -9.68 1.79 -14.96
CA ILE A 66 -10.56 2.44 -13.96
C ILE A 66 -10.99 1.43 -12.89
N LEU A 67 -11.42 0.23 -13.28
CA LEU A 67 -11.85 -0.79 -12.34
C LEU A 67 -10.71 -1.22 -11.39
N CYS A 68 -9.52 -1.48 -11.94
CA CYS A 68 -8.32 -1.81 -11.17
C CYS A 68 -7.92 -0.68 -10.22
N ALA A 69 -8.01 0.59 -10.67
CA ALA A 69 -7.72 1.74 -9.83
C ALA A 69 -8.70 1.85 -8.64
N ILE A 70 -10.01 1.68 -8.88
CA ILE A 70 -11.03 1.70 -7.83
C ILE A 70 -10.75 0.60 -6.80
N ILE A 71 -10.49 -0.63 -7.25
CA ILE A 71 -10.19 -1.75 -6.37
C ILE A 71 -8.90 -1.49 -5.57
N ALA A 72 -7.85 -1.00 -6.22
CA ALA A 72 -6.58 -0.72 -5.56
C ALA A 72 -6.72 0.39 -4.50
N ILE A 73 -7.49 1.44 -4.77
CA ILE A 73 -7.79 2.52 -3.81
C ILE A 73 -8.61 1.99 -2.63
N ALA A 74 -9.61 1.15 -2.88
CA ALA A 74 -10.42 0.53 -1.82
C ALA A 74 -9.55 -0.34 -0.90
N LEU A 75 -8.70 -1.20 -1.48
CA LEU A 75 -7.75 -2.01 -0.73
C LEU A 75 -6.76 -1.15 0.07
N TYR A 76 -6.22 -0.10 -0.54
CA TYR A 76 -5.34 0.85 0.12
C TYR A 76 -6.01 1.49 1.34
N ALA A 77 -7.25 1.97 1.19
CA ALA A 77 -8.02 2.56 2.28
C ALA A 77 -8.26 1.56 3.42
N ILE A 78 -8.64 0.32 3.10
CA ILE A 78 -8.83 -0.75 4.07
C ILE A 78 -7.55 -1.01 4.87
N VAL A 79 -6.39 -1.10 4.19
CA VAL A 79 -5.10 -1.29 4.86
C VAL A 79 -4.78 -0.13 5.81
N LYS A 80 -4.90 1.12 5.34
CA LYS A 80 -4.59 2.30 6.17
C LYS A 80 -5.53 2.40 7.38
N PHE A 81 -6.80 2.10 7.20
CA PHE A 81 -7.78 2.08 8.28
C PHE A 81 -7.47 0.98 9.31
N SER A 82 -7.23 -0.24 8.85
CA SER A 82 -6.97 -1.40 9.71
C SER A 82 -5.71 -1.21 10.54
N VAL A 83 -4.61 -0.77 9.90
CA VAL A 83 -3.36 -0.48 10.59
C VAL A 83 -3.52 0.71 11.54
N GLY A 84 -4.27 1.74 11.14
CA GLY A 84 -4.58 2.89 11.99
C GLY A 84 -5.20 2.47 13.33
N LYS A 85 -6.18 1.56 13.30
CA LYS A 85 -6.78 1.02 14.54
C LYS A 85 -5.78 0.26 15.41
N VAL A 86 -4.88 -0.52 14.80
CA VAL A 86 -3.83 -1.25 15.53
C VAL A 86 -2.90 -0.29 16.24
N VAL A 87 -2.48 0.79 15.57
CA VAL A 87 -1.61 1.83 16.15
C VAL A 87 -2.31 2.56 17.30
N GLU A 88 -3.58 2.96 17.11
CA GLU A 88 -4.37 3.63 18.14
C GLU A 88 -4.51 2.76 19.41
N ASN A 89 -4.81 1.47 19.23
CA ASN A 89 -4.91 0.53 20.35
C ASN A 89 -3.58 0.34 21.08
N LYS A 90 -2.43 0.37 20.37
CA LYS A 90 -1.11 0.33 21.00
C LYS A 90 -0.85 1.56 21.87
N ILE A 91 -1.17 2.74 21.38
CA ILE A 91 -1.00 4.00 22.12
C ILE A 91 -1.85 4.00 23.40
N LYS A 92 -3.14 3.67 23.30
CA LYS A 92 -4.05 3.57 24.46
C LYS A 92 -3.55 2.58 25.52
N LYS A 93 -2.96 1.46 25.10
CA LYS A 93 -2.39 0.46 26.02
C LYS A 93 -1.14 0.99 26.74
N GLN A 94 -0.27 1.73 26.05
CA GLN A 94 0.89 2.37 26.65
C GLN A 94 0.50 3.46 27.66
N GLU A 95 -0.47 4.31 27.31
CA GLU A 95 -0.99 5.35 28.21
C GLU A 95 -1.61 4.76 29.49
N LYS A 96 -2.37 3.66 29.36
CA LYS A 96 -2.96 2.97 30.52
C LYS A 96 -1.89 2.39 31.45
N ASN A 97 -0.84 1.80 30.88
CA ASN A 97 0.26 1.24 31.69
C ASN A 97 1.04 2.32 32.44
N ASN A 98 1.25 3.48 31.81
CA ASN A 98 2.01 4.59 32.41
C ASN A 98 1.24 5.32 33.52
N LYS A 99 -0.10 5.24 33.54
CA LYS A 99 -0.95 5.80 34.62
C LYS A 99 -1.05 4.91 35.87
N ASN A 100 -0.61 3.65 35.78
CA ASN A 100 -0.69 2.67 36.87
C ASN A 100 0.67 2.43 37.55
N MET A 101 1.71 3.18 37.16
CA MET A 101 3.01 3.30 37.85
C MET A 101 3.02 4.57 38.67
#